data_AF-A0A379C744-F1
#
_entry.id   AF-A0A379C744-F1
#
_cell.length_a   1.000
_cell.length_b   1.000
_cell.length_c   1.000
_cell.angle_alpha   90.00
_cell.angle_beta   90.00
_cell.angle_gamma   90.00
#
_symmetry.space_group_name_H-M   'P 1'
#
loop_
_entity.id
_entity.type
_entity.pdbx_description
1 polymer ?
#
loop_
_entity_poly.entity_id
_entity_poly.type
_entity_poly.pdbx_seq_one_letter_code
_entity_poly.pdbx_strand_id
1 'polypeptide(L)'
;MIDKFYENKYSLKAFTTRSDAPIDAITVSALAQRTDSPVILVGNSVSQYQNDVLYPRSASLVYRVGGKINNYAYNKIYNLLGV
;
A
#
# COMPACT_ATOMS: atom_id res chain seq x y z
N MET A 1 -11.29 1.91 -2.36
CA MET A 1 -11.56 2.85 -1.26
C MET A 1 -11.02 2.22 0.00
N ILE A 2 -9.80 2.58 0.38
CA ILE A 2 -9.09 2.00 1.53
C ILE A 2 -9.50 2.72 2.83
N ASP A 3 -9.90 3.97 2.68
CA ASP A 3 -10.54 4.83 3.67
C ASP A 3 -11.82 4.23 4.26
N LYS A 4 -12.61 3.51 3.47
CA LYS A 4 -13.87 2.89 3.89
C LYS A 4 -13.68 1.64 4.77
N PHE A 5 -12.54 0.96 4.65
CA PHE A 5 -12.30 -0.32 5.34
C PHE A 5 -11.27 -0.21 6.46
N TYR A 6 -10.46 0.85 6.49
CA TYR A 6 -9.38 1.05 7.44
C TYR A 6 -9.47 2.46 8.03
N GLU A 7 -10.31 2.66 9.04
CA GLU A 7 -10.62 4.01 9.56
C GLU A 7 -9.50 4.62 10.41
N ASN A 8 -8.87 3.84 11.31
CA ASN A 8 -8.01 4.42 12.37
C ASN A 8 -6.59 3.86 12.51
N LYS A 9 -6.21 2.81 11.77
CA LYS A 9 -4.82 2.29 11.64
C LYS A 9 -4.81 1.16 10.61
N TYR A 10 -3.72 1.02 9.85
CA TYR A 10 -3.49 -0.24 9.14
C TYR A 10 -3.04 -1.26 10.19
N SER A 11 -3.80 -2.35 10.35
CA SER A 11 -3.45 -3.47 11.21
C SER A 11 -2.08 -4.01 10.79
N LEU A 12 -1.03 -3.51 11.44
CA LEU A 12 0.37 -3.96 11.47
C LEU A 12 1.13 -3.99 10.12
N LYS A 13 0.48 -4.19 8.98
CA LYS A 13 1.13 -4.51 7.70
C LYS A 13 0.44 -3.79 6.53
N ALA A 14 1.22 -3.45 5.50
CA ALA A 14 0.71 -2.96 4.23
C ALA A 14 1.44 -3.67 3.08
N PHE A 15 0.72 -4.00 2.01
CA PHE A 15 1.30 -4.63 0.82
C PHE A 15 1.35 -3.62 -0.31
N THR A 16 2.50 -3.50 -0.97
CA THR A 16 2.71 -2.59 -2.11
C THR A 16 2.95 -3.41 -3.37
N THR A 17 2.22 -3.11 -4.44
CA THR A 17 2.31 -3.79 -5.74
C THR A 17 2.30 -2.76 -6.86
N ARG A 18 2.81 -3.11 -8.04
CA ARG A 18 2.86 -2.18 -9.17
C ARG A 18 1.46 -2.00 -9.78
N SER A 19 1.07 -0.75 -10.07
CA SER A 19 -0.27 -0.47 -10.60
C SER A 19 -0.50 -0.95 -12.04
N ASP A 20 0.56 -1.12 -12.82
CA ASP A 20 0.54 -1.58 -14.22
C ASP A 20 0.58 -3.12 -14.36
N ALA A 21 0.80 -3.84 -13.25
CA ALA A 21 0.85 -5.30 -13.19
C ALA A 21 -0.12 -5.82 -12.12
N PRO A 22 -1.44 -5.82 -12.41
CA PRO A 22 -2.47 -6.17 -11.44
C PRO A 22 -2.38 -7.62 -10.93
N ILE A 23 -1.64 -8.50 -11.62
CA ILE A 23 -1.47 -9.90 -11.21
C ILE A 23 -0.77 -10.04 -9.85
N ASP A 24 0.18 -9.15 -9.53
CA ASP A 24 0.84 -9.11 -8.23
C ASP A 24 -0.15 -8.70 -7.12
N ALA A 25 -1.07 -7.78 -7.43
CA ALA A 25 -2.13 -7.34 -6.53
C ALA A 25 -3.20 -8.43 -6.28
N ILE A 26 -3.56 -9.17 -7.34
CA ILE A 26 -4.53 -10.27 -7.25
C ILE A 26 -3.95 -11.42 -6.42
N THR A 27 -2.70 -11.80 -6.65
CA THR A 27 -2.06 -12.91 -5.94
C THR A 27 -1.89 -12.62 -4.44
N VAL A 28 -1.58 -11.38 -4.06
CA VAL A 28 -1.45 -10.99 -2.65
C VAL A 28 -2.79 -10.70 -1.97
N SER A 29 -3.89 -10.54 -2.71
CA SER A 29 -5.19 -10.14 -2.15
C SER A 29 -5.68 -11.08 -1.02
N ALA A 30 -5.55 -12.38 -1.21
CA ALA A 30 -5.94 -13.38 -0.22
C ALA A 30 -5.05 -13.32 1.05
N LEU A 31 -3.76 -13.03 0.89
CA LEU A 31 -2.85 -12.85 2.00
C LEU A 31 -3.14 -11.56 2.76
N ALA A 32 -3.34 -10.47 2.03
CA ALA A 32 -3.68 -9.16 2.59
C ALA A 32 -4.99 -9.22 3.38
N GLN A 33 -6.00 -9.92 2.87
CA GLN A 33 -7.25 -10.16 3.58
C GLN A 33 -7.05 -10.99 4.86
N ARG A 34 -6.23 -12.05 4.81
CA ARG A 34 -5.93 -12.87 6.00
C ARG A 34 -5.21 -12.11 7.10
N THR A 35 -4.46 -11.07 6.75
CA THR A 35 -3.72 -10.24 7.71
C THR A 35 -4.40 -8.91 8.00
N ASP A 36 -5.65 -8.71 7.56
CA ASP A 36 -6.40 -7.45 7.71
C ASP A 36 -5.59 -6.23 7.24
N SER A 37 -4.96 -6.37 6.08
CA SER A 37 -3.98 -5.41 5.57
C SER A 37 -4.39 -4.87 4.22
N PRO A 38 -4.12 -3.58 3.94
CA PRO A 38 -4.35 -3.02 2.62
C PRO A 38 -3.39 -3.54 1.55
N VAL A 39 -3.88 -3.58 0.31
CA VAL A 39 -3.04 -3.62 -0.89
C VAL A 39 -3.01 -2.22 -1.51
N ILE A 40 -1.82 -1.62 -1.58
CA ILE A 40 -1.55 -0.30 -2.12
C ILE A 40 -0.94 -0.48 -3.51
N LEU A 41 -1.60 0.07 -4.52
CA LEU A 41 -1.10 0.10 -5.89
C LEU A 41 -0.15 1.29 -6.05
N VAL A 42 1.10 1.00 -6.40
CA VAL A 42 2.18 1.97 -6.61
C VAL A 42 2.37 2.18 -8.10
N GLY A 43 2.04 3.37 -8.57
CA GLY A 43 2.30 3.80 -9.94
C GLY A 43 3.63 4.52 -10.09
N ASN A 44 3.77 5.29 -11.17
CA ASN A 44 4.95 6.12 -11.40
C ASN A 44 5.06 7.30 -10.43
N SER A 45 3.94 7.72 -9.85
CA SER A 45 3.86 8.79 -8.85
C SER A 45 2.78 8.46 -7.80
N VAL A 46 2.83 9.17 -6.67
CA VAL A 46 1.81 9.07 -5.62
C VAL A 46 0.78 10.16 -5.86
N SER A 47 -0.48 9.76 -6.07
CA SER A 47 -1.61 10.67 -6.29
C SER A 47 -1.99 11.43 -5.01
N GLN A 48 -2.69 12.55 -5.15
CA GLN A 48 -3.15 13.34 -4.00
C GLN A 48 -4.07 12.53 -3.08
N TYR A 49 -5.01 11.77 -3.65
CA TYR A 49 -5.87 10.87 -2.88
C TYR A 49 -5.08 9.85 -2.06
N GLN A 50 -4.00 9.29 -2.62
CA GLN A 50 -3.13 8.39 -1.87
C GLN A 50 -2.41 9.11 -0.72
N ASN A 51 -1.96 10.35 -0.90
CA ASN A 51 -1.40 11.13 0.21
C ASN A 51 -2.44 11.32 1.31
N ASP A 52 -3.63 11.82 0.97
CA ASP A 52 -4.67 12.17 1.94
C ASP A 52 -5.14 10.94 2.73
N VAL A 53 -5.18 9.77 2.08
CA VAL A 53 -5.61 8.53 2.72
C VAL A 53 -4.47 7.83 3.46
N LEU A 54 -3.22 7.88 2.99
CA LEU A 54 -2.10 7.23 3.67
C LEU A 54 -1.55 8.06 4.84
N TYR A 55 -1.51 9.39 4.72
CA TYR A 55 -0.93 10.29 5.72
C TYR A 55 -1.47 10.14 7.16
N PRO A 56 -2.80 10.04 7.40
CA PRO A 56 -3.32 9.88 8.76
C PRO A 56 -3.16 8.44 9.29
N ARG A 57 -2.58 7.52 8.52
CA ARG A 57 -2.51 6.09 8.83
C ARG A 57 -1.06 5.63 8.91
N SER A 58 -0.78 4.70 9.81
CA SER A 58 0.54 4.09 9.94
C SER A 58 0.48 2.58 9.73
N ALA A 59 1.57 2.02 9.22
CA ALA A 59 1.80 0.58 9.10
C ALA A 59 3.06 0.22 9.88
N SER A 60 3.13 -0.95 10.52
CA SER A 60 4.36 -1.37 11.21
C SER A 60 5.35 -2.07 10.28
N LEU A 61 4.87 -2.57 9.13
CA LEU A 61 5.67 -3.28 8.15
C LEU A 61 5.10 -3.10 6.75
N VAL A 62 5.96 -2.78 5.79
CA VAL A 62 5.56 -2.63 4.38
C VAL A 62 6.19 -3.76 3.57
N TYR A 63 5.35 -4.62 2.99
CA TYR A 63 5.79 -5.68 2.08
C TYR A 63 5.76 -5.18 0.65
N ARG A 64 6.87 -5.38 -0.05
CA ARG A 64 6.98 -5.12 -1.48
C ARG A 64 6.73 -6.43 -2.24
N VAL A 65 5.65 -6.48 -3.00
CA VAL A 65 5.26 -7.67 -3.76
C VAL A 65 5.45 -7.42 -5.24
N GLY A 66 6.26 -8.29 -5.86
CA GLY A 66 6.65 -8.17 -7.25
C GLY A 66 7.93 -7.35 -7.47
N GLY A 67 8.29 -7.21 -8.75
CA GLY A 67 9.49 -6.52 -9.22
C GLY A 67 9.18 -5.19 -9.91
N LYS A 68 10.22 -4.40 -10.22
CA LYS A 68 10.14 -3.17 -11.03
C LYS A 68 9.21 -2.05 -10.50
N ILE A 69 8.81 -2.12 -9.23
CA ILE A 69 8.11 -1.00 -8.57
C ILE A 69 9.01 0.24 -8.57
N ASN A 70 8.44 1.39 -8.92
CA ASN A 70 9.13 2.67 -8.93
C ASN A 70 9.59 3.02 -7.51
N ASN A 71 10.91 3.08 -7.31
CA ASN A 71 11.50 3.32 -5.99
C ASN A 71 11.15 4.71 -5.43
N TYR A 72 11.00 5.72 -6.28
CA TYR A 72 10.63 7.07 -5.84
C TYR A 72 9.20 7.09 -5.27
N ALA A 73 8.25 6.51 -5.99
CA ALA A 73 6.85 6.42 -5.54
C ALA A 73 6.72 5.51 -4.30
N TYR A 74 7.45 4.39 -4.27
CA TYR A 74 7.52 3.50 -3.12
C TYR A 74 8.04 4.22 -1.88
N ASN A 75 9.19 4.90 -1.97
CA ASN A 75 9.78 5.60 -0.83
C ASN A 75 8.85 6.69 -0.30
N LYS A 76 8.11 7.38 -1.18
CA LYS A 76 7.11 8.37 -0.76
C LYS A 76 5.96 7.71 0.02
N ILE A 77 5.44 6.57 -0.43
CA ILE A 77 4.41 5.81 0.31
C ILE A 77 4.95 5.26 1.64
N TYR A 78 6.18 4.76 1.63
CA TYR A 78 6.85 4.25 2.82
C TYR A 78 6.98 5.35 3.90
N ASN A 79 7.44 6.53 3.50
CA ASN A 79 7.52 7.70 4.39
C ASN A 79 6.15 8.17 4.88
N LEU A 80 5.11 8.12 4.04
CA LEU A 80 3.73 8.50 4.42
C LEU A 80 3.14 7.55 5.47
N LEU A 81 3.53 6.28 5.45
CA LEU A 81 3.09 5.28 6.42
C LEU A 81 3.87 5.36 7.75
N GLY A 82 4.84 6.26 7.87
CA GLY A 82 5.62 6.51 9.09
C GLY A 82 6.55 5.36 9.48
N VAL A 83 7.06 4.62 8.49
CA VAL A 83 7.98 3.47 8.66
C VAL A 83 9.39 3.84 8.22
#